data_AF-A0A0X8X2X8-F1
#
_entry.id   AF-A0A0X8X2X8-F1
#
_cell.length_a   1.000
_cell.length_b   1.000
_cell.length_c   1.000
_cell.angle_alpha   90.00
_cell.angle_beta   90.00
_cell.angle_gamma   90.00
#
_symmetry.space_group_name_H-M   'P 1'
#
loop_
_entity.id
_entity.type
_entity.pdbx_description
1 polymer ?
#
loop_
_entity_poly.entity_id
_entity_poly.type
_entity_poly.pdbx_seq_one_letter_code
_entity_poly.pdbx_strand_id
1 'polypeptide(L)'
;MKISKIVTIILFVLMPASLIYVGVSTYLHHRCANSFGTEFNGKRKELHIPIIPSDWPVYHKDENSTIWQEPKVKKGHGFKLVAYHGCELDLEEDHYYFSSKKLQDTVLTMDHSYVNSQRKRDSTIFTLHRGNRLDTITRKQADSIFIAYKIDKDY
;
A
#
# COMPACT_ATOMS: atom_id res chain seq x y z
N MET A 1 -53.39 1.03 -9.89
CA MET A 1 -52.37 2.03 -9.50
C MET A 1 -51.80 2.67 -10.77
N LYS A 2 -52.01 3.98 -10.99
CA LYS A 2 -51.33 4.69 -12.10
C LYS A 2 -49.95 5.11 -11.62
N ILE A 3 -48.90 4.44 -12.09
CA ILE A 3 -47.53 4.92 -11.90
C ILE A 3 -47.44 6.28 -12.61
N SER A 4 -47.12 7.33 -11.85
CA SER A 4 -46.98 8.68 -12.41
C SER A 4 -45.91 8.67 -13.49
N LYS A 5 -46.15 9.34 -14.62
CA LYS A 5 -45.18 9.48 -15.73
C LYS A 5 -43.81 9.98 -15.25
N ILE A 6 -43.79 10.74 -14.15
CA ILE A 6 -42.58 11.23 -13.49
C ILE A 6 -41.75 10.07 -12.91
N VAL A 7 -42.39 9.08 -12.29
CA VAL A 7 -41.72 7.90 -11.71
C VAL A 7 -41.10 7.04 -12.82
N THR A 8 -41.76 6.92 -13.97
CA THR A 8 -41.22 6.20 -15.13
C THR A 8 -39.99 6.90 -15.72
N ILE A 9 -40.00 8.23 -15.84
CA ILE A 9 -38.84 9.01 -16.33
C ILE A 9 -37.66 8.93 -15.36
N ILE A 10 -37.92 9.02 -14.05
CA ILE A 10 -36.90 8.87 -13.01
C ILE A 10 -36.25 7.48 -13.11
N LEU A 11 -37.03 6.40 -13.24
CA LEU A 11 -36.50 5.05 -13.41
C LEU A 11 -35.73 4.88 -14.73
N PHE A 12 -36.22 5.43 -15.84
CA PHE A 12 -35.57 5.29 -17.15
C PHE A 12 -34.32 6.15 -17.34
N VAL A 13 -34.16 7.23 -16.56
CA VAL A 13 -33.00 8.13 -16.69
C VAL A 13 -32.00 7.91 -15.55
N LEU A 14 -32.46 7.79 -14.29
CA LEU A 14 -31.54 7.70 -13.15
C LEU A 14 -30.93 6.31 -12.97
N MET A 15 -31.62 5.21 -13.32
CA MET A 15 -31.00 3.88 -13.27
C MET A 15 -29.84 3.71 -14.27
N PRO A 16 -30.00 4.03 -15.57
CA PRO A 16 -28.87 3.89 -16.48
C PRO A 16 -27.76 4.89 -16.16
N ALA A 17 -28.09 6.11 -15.67
CA ALA A 17 -27.09 7.06 -15.22
C ALA A 17 -26.28 6.55 -14.01
N SER A 18 -26.92 5.89 -13.04
CA SER A 18 -26.21 5.32 -11.89
C SER A 18 -25.35 4.13 -12.28
N LEU A 19 -25.82 3.26 -13.19
CA LEU A 19 -25.02 2.14 -13.70
C LEU A 19 -23.80 2.63 -14.50
N ILE A 20 -23.97 3.64 -15.36
CA ILE A 20 -22.86 4.26 -16.10
C ILE A 20 -21.88 4.93 -15.14
N TYR A 21 -22.38 5.67 -14.14
CA TYR A 21 -21.53 6.32 -13.14
C TYR A 21 -20.68 5.31 -12.37
N VAL A 22 -21.30 4.23 -11.88
CA VAL A 22 -20.58 3.15 -11.18
C VAL A 22 -19.54 2.54 -12.11
N GLY A 23 -19.90 2.19 -13.35
CA GLY A 23 -18.96 1.62 -14.31
C GLY A 23 -17.75 2.51 -14.62
N VAL A 24 -17.97 3.81 -14.82
CA VAL A 24 -16.90 4.78 -15.08
C VAL A 24 -16.02 4.97 -13.84
N SER A 25 -16.63 5.10 -12.66
CA SER A 25 -15.90 5.26 -11.40
C SER A 25 -15.02 4.05 -11.11
N THR A 26 -15.54 2.82 -11.27
CA THR A 26 -14.76 1.58 -11.11
C THR A 26 -13.64 1.46 -12.14
N TYR A 27 -13.89 1.86 -13.40
CA TYR A 27 -12.84 1.86 -14.43
C TYR A 27 -11.69 2.82 -14.10
N LEU A 28 -12.02 4.05 -13.70
CA LEU A 28 -11.02 5.05 -13.31
C LEU A 28 -10.23 4.60 -12.08
N HIS A 29 -10.93 4.03 -11.09
CA HIS A 29 -10.33 3.44 -9.89
C HIS A 29 -9.28 2.40 -10.24
N HIS A 30 -9.64 1.38 -11.03
CA HIS A 30 -8.70 0.35 -11.45
C HIS A 30 -7.52 0.90 -12.24
N ARG A 31 -7.74 1.90 -13.09
CA ARG A 31 -6.67 2.53 -13.87
C ARG A 31 -5.67 3.25 -12.96
N CYS A 32 -6.15 4.02 -11.99
CA CYS A 32 -5.31 4.73 -11.04
C CYS A 32 -4.56 3.79 -10.10
N ALA A 33 -5.25 2.77 -9.56
CA ALA A 33 -4.64 1.74 -8.73
C ALA A 33 -3.44 1.07 -9.42
N ASN A 34 -3.57 0.76 -10.72
CA ASN A 34 -2.47 0.19 -11.50
C ASN A 34 -1.26 1.13 -11.61
N SER A 35 -1.44 2.45 -11.47
CA SER A 35 -0.34 3.40 -11.54
C SER A 35 0.51 3.48 -10.27
N PHE A 36 0.02 2.93 -9.15
CA PHE A 36 0.76 2.87 -7.87
C PHE A 36 1.67 1.63 -7.76
N GLY A 37 1.79 0.82 -8.82
CA GLY A 37 2.72 -0.29 -8.89
C GLY A 37 4.18 0.15 -9.10
N THR A 38 4.96 -0.67 -9.80
CA THR A 38 6.38 -0.40 -10.09
C THR A 38 6.62 0.91 -10.84
N GLU A 39 5.62 1.38 -11.58
CA GLU A 39 5.59 2.65 -12.31
C GLU A 39 5.76 3.86 -11.38
N PHE A 40 5.31 3.74 -10.14
CA PHE A 40 5.42 4.78 -9.12
C PHE A 40 6.78 4.80 -8.40
N ASN A 41 7.68 3.86 -8.69
CA ASN A 41 8.98 3.75 -8.01
C ASN A 41 9.86 5.00 -8.16
N GLY A 42 9.73 5.75 -9.27
CA GLY A 42 10.42 7.04 -9.41
C GLY A 42 10.04 8.00 -8.28
N LYS A 43 8.74 8.08 -7.97
CA LYS A 43 8.23 8.93 -6.89
C LYS A 43 8.64 8.42 -5.51
N ARG A 44 8.62 7.10 -5.30
CA ARG A 44 9.08 6.48 -4.04
C ARG A 44 10.51 6.86 -3.69
N LYS A 45 11.41 6.85 -4.68
CA LYS A 45 12.81 7.27 -4.50
C LYS A 45 12.92 8.73 -4.05
N GLU A 46 12.15 9.64 -4.63
CA GLU A 46 12.12 11.05 -4.20
C GLU A 46 11.65 11.20 -2.74
N LEU A 47 10.69 10.37 -2.33
CA LEU A 47 10.09 10.38 -1.00
C LEU A 47 10.88 9.56 0.03
N HIS A 48 11.98 8.92 -0.36
CA HIS A 48 12.73 7.98 0.50
C HIS A 48 11.81 6.88 1.06
N ILE A 49 11.07 6.25 0.15
CA ILE A 49 10.22 5.08 0.38
C ILE A 49 10.83 3.91 -0.41
N PRO A 50 10.90 2.70 0.16
CA PRO A 50 11.35 1.50 -0.54
C PRO A 50 10.63 1.29 -1.84
N ILE A 51 11.33 0.86 -2.89
CA ILE A 51 10.71 0.58 -4.20
C ILE A 51 10.09 -0.81 -4.23
N ILE A 52 9.22 -1.07 -5.21
CA ILE A 52 8.82 -2.44 -5.57
C ILE A 52 9.85 -2.97 -6.58
N PRO A 53 10.64 -4.03 -6.29
CA PRO A 53 11.51 -4.65 -7.28
C PRO A 53 10.70 -5.19 -8.48
N SER A 54 11.24 -5.06 -9.69
CA SER A 54 10.54 -5.45 -10.92
C SER A 54 10.29 -6.96 -11.07
N ASP A 55 11.05 -7.76 -10.32
CA ASP A 55 10.97 -9.21 -10.29
C ASP A 55 10.07 -9.76 -9.17
N TRP A 56 9.50 -8.88 -8.33
CA TRP A 56 8.55 -9.30 -7.31
C TRP A 56 7.19 -9.61 -7.91
N PRO A 57 6.64 -10.82 -7.69
CA PRO A 57 5.28 -11.12 -8.08
C PRO A 57 4.29 -10.37 -7.20
N VAL A 58 3.14 -10.07 -7.77
CA VAL A 58 1.95 -9.69 -6.99
C VAL A 58 1.48 -10.93 -6.24
N TYR A 59 1.53 -10.86 -4.90
CA TYR A 59 1.05 -11.93 -4.01
C TYR A 59 -0.47 -11.85 -3.85
N HIS A 60 -0.99 -10.66 -3.66
CA HIS A 60 -2.42 -10.41 -3.52
C HIS A 60 -2.80 -9.05 -4.11
N LYS A 61 -4.02 -8.95 -4.62
CA LYS A 61 -4.57 -7.71 -5.13
C LYS A 61 -6.08 -7.72 -4.96
N ASP A 62 -6.59 -6.64 -4.39
CA ASP A 62 -8.01 -6.36 -4.31
C ASP A 62 -8.30 -4.94 -4.79
N GLU A 63 -9.52 -4.48 -4.53
CA GLU A 63 -9.95 -3.14 -4.94
C GLU A 63 -9.18 -2.04 -4.20
N ASN A 64 -8.68 -2.23 -2.99
CA ASN A 64 -8.11 -1.15 -2.18
C ASN A 64 -6.63 -1.35 -1.86
N SER A 65 -6.04 -2.45 -2.32
CA SER A 65 -4.65 -2.77 -2.02
C SER A 65 -4.02 -3.69 -3.05
N THR A 66 -2.70 -3.57 -3.17
CA THR A 66 -1.88 -4.56 -3.85
C THR A 66 -0.70 -4.90 -2.95
N ILE A 67 -0.39 -6.19 -2.87
CA ILE A 67 0.70 -6.75 -2.09
C ILE A 67 1.70 -7.41 -3.04
N TRP A 68 2.96 -7.02 -2.93
CA TRP A 68 4.09 -7.68 -3.56
C TRP A 68 4.92 -8.38 -2.49
N GLN A 69 5.39 -9.58 -2.80
CA GLN A 69 6.16 -10.36 -1.86
C GLN A 69 7.28 -11.10 -2.58
N GLU A 70 8.49 -11.05 -2.01
CA GLU A 70 9.59 -11.87 -2.48
C GLU A 70 9.31 -13.34 -2.14
N PRO A 71 9.24 -14.26 -3.13
CA PRO A 71 8.84 -15.65 -2.89
C PRO A 71 9.73 -16.44 -1.93
N LYS A 72 10.99 -16.00 -1.76
CA LYS A 72 12.00 -16.70 -0.97
C LYS A 72 12.81 -15.74 -0.11
N VAL A 73 12.17 -14.74 0.50
CA VAL A 73 12.88 -13.83 1.40
C VAL A 73 13.51 -14.60 2.55
N LYS A 74 14.83 -14.52 2.63
CA LYS A 74 15.60 -15.01 3.78
C LYS A 74 16.04 -13.86 4.69
N LYS A 75 16.15 -12.66 4.12
CA LYS A 75 16.72 -11.49 4.75
C LYS A 75 16.44 -10.24 3.92
N GLY A 76 16.19 -9.12 4.58
CA GLY A 76 16.01 -7.83 3.92
C GLY A 76 14.56 -7.56 3.59
N HIS A 77 14.33 -6.59 2.71
CA HIS A 77 13.00 -6.20 2.25
C HIS A 77 12.38 -7.39 1.50
N GLY A 78 11.20 -7.83 1.93
CA GLY A 78 10.55 -9.01 1.34
C GLY A 78 9.05 -8.91 1.14
N PHE A 79 8.44 -7.80 1.57
CA PHE A 79 7.02 -7.58 1.48
C PHE A 79 6.77 -6.08 1.34
N LYS A 80 5.89 -5.73 0.42
CA LYS A 80 5.34 -4.38 0.29
C LYS A 80 3.84 -4.45 0.07
N LEU A 81 3.10 -3.70 0.88
CA LEU A 81 1.69 -3.42 0.69
C LEU A 81 1.54 -1.97 0.26
N VAL A 82 0.69 -1.76 -0.73
CA VAL A 82 0.29 -0.43 -1.20
C VAL A 82 -1.22 -0.37 -1.09
N ALA A 83 -1.75 0.44 -0.17
CA ALA A 83 -3.17 0.67 0.02
C ALA A 83 -3.59 2.01 -0.59
N TYR A 84 -4.76 2.01 -1.22
CA TYR A 84 -5.32 3.13 -1.97
C TYR A 84 -6.84 3.10 -1.93
N HIS A 85 -7.47 4.26 -2.04
CA HIS A 85 -8.91 4.42 -2.20
C HIS A 85 -9.18 5.30 -3.40
N GLY A 86 -9.93 4.82 -4.39
CA GLY A 86 -10.06 5.58 -5.63
C GLY A 86 -8.72 5.72 -6.36
N CYS A 87 -8.45 6.96 -6.77
CA CYS A 87 -7.18 7.39 -7.30
C CYS A 87 -6.27 8.03 -6.23
N GLU A 88 -6.55 7.79 -4.95
CA GLU A 88 -5.78 8.34 -3.84
C GLU A 88 -4.94 7.23 -3.20
N LEU A 89 -3.63 7.47 -3.09
CA LEU A 89 -2.71 6.60 -2.39
C LEU A 89 -2.78 6.91 -0.90
N ASP A 90 -2.93 5.89 -0.08
CA ASP A 90 -3.26 6.05 1.33
C ASP A 90 -2.12 5.69 2.27
N LEU A 91 -1.52 4.52 2.03
CA LEU A 91 -0.50 3.94 2.88
C LEU A 91 0.37 3.02 2.04
N GLU A 92 1.66 3.02 2.35
CA GLU A 92 2.56 1.93 2.00
C GLU A 92 3.17 1.32 3.26
N GLU A 93 3.29 0.00 3.28
CA GLU A 93 3.88 -0.76 4.37
C GLU A 93 4.94 -1.70 3.80
N ASP A 94 6.15 -1.62 4.34
CA ASP A 94 7.32 -2.38 3.90
C ASP A 94 7.83 -3.26 5.04
N HIS A 95 8.08 -4.56 4.80
CA HIS A 95 8.62 -5.46 5.82
C HIS A 95 10.04 -5.89 5.51
N TYR A 96 10.87 -5.85 6.54
CA TYR A 96 12.25 -6.32 6.52
C TYR A 96 12.42 -7.50 7.46
N TYR A 97 12.89 -8.61 6.90
CA TYR A 97 13.09 -9.87 7.60
C TYR A 97 14.55 -10.06 8.00
N PHE A 98 14.77 -10.75 9.11
CA PHE A 98 16.10 -11.00 9.65
C PHE A 98 16.47 -12.48 9.50
N SER A 99 17.66 -12.77 8.98
CA SER A 99 18.14 -14.16 8.80
C SER A 99 18.80 -14.78 10.04
N SER A 100 18.62 -14.18 11.22
CA SER A 100 19.31 -14.60 12.46
C SER A 100 18.44 -15.55 13.27
N LYS A 101 18.99 -16.69 13.73
CA LYS A 101 18.29 -17.62 14.64
C LYS A 101 17.78 -16.93 15.92
N LYS A 102 18.43 -15.86 16.38
CA LYS A 102 18.00 -15.09 17.56
C LYS A 102 16.79 -14.16 17.27
N LEU A 103 16.49 -13.92 15.99
CA LEU A 103 15.49 -12.95 15.53
C LEU A 103 14.51 -13.59 14.54
N GLN A 104 14.31 -14.90 14.63
CA GLN A 104 13.50 -15.65 13.66
C GLN A 104 12.06 -15.13 13.56
N ASP A 105 11.54 -14.53 14.64
CA ASP A 105 10.21 -13.92 14.73
C ASP A 105 10.27 -12.39 14.84
N THR A 106 11.33 -11.78 14.31
CA THR A 106 11.48 -10.32 14.27
C THR A 106 11.20 -9.81 12.88
N VAL A 107 10.42 -8.73 12.80
CA VAL A 107 10.16 -8.00 11.55
C VAL A 107 10.29 -6.51 11.85
N LEU A 108 10.98 -5.79 10.99
CA LEU A 108 10.97 -4.33 11.02
C LEU A 108 10.02 -3.86 9.93
N THR A 109 9.01 -3.09 10.30
CA THR A 109 8.07 -2.49 9.35
C THR A 109 8.35 -1.01 9.20
N MET A 110 8.18 -0.51 7.99
CA MET A 110 8.17 0.91 7.67
C MET A 110 6.83 1.25 7.03
N ASP A 111 6.06 2.10 7.70
CA ASP A 111 4.74 2.51 7.27
C ASP A 111 4.83 3.97 6.80
N HIS A 112 4.54 4.23 5.53
CA HIS A 112 4.44 5.58 4.98
C HIS A 112 2.98 5.91 4.67
N SER A 113 2.39 6.80 5.46
CA SER A 113 1.05 7.33 5.21
C SER A 113 1.14 8.61 4.38
N TYR A 114 0.36 8.67 3.31
CA TYR A 114 0.28 9.85 2.44
C TYR A 114 -0.79 10.83 2.95
N VAL A 115 -0.61 12.10 2.58
CA VAL A 115 -1.62 13.15 2.69
C VAL A 115 -2.87 12.76 1.88
N ASN A 116 -4.04 12.85 2.50
CA ASN A 116 -5.32 12.59 1.85
C ASN A 116 -6.42 13.43 2.54
N SER A 117 -7.69 13.19 2.18
CA SER A 117 -8.82 13.90 2.80
C SER A 117 -8.88 13.78 4.34
N GLN A 118 -8.27 12.74 4.93
CA GLN A 118 -8.24 12.47 6.37
C GLN A 118 -6.91 12.87 7.03
N ARG A 119 -5.80 12.98 6.28
CA ARG A 119 -4.46 13.28 6.80
C ARG A 119 -3.88 14.54 6.17
N LYS A 120 -3.41 15.46 7.01
CA LYS A 120 -2.90 16.78 6.58
C LYS A 120 -1.45 16.80 6.11
N ARG A 121 -0.68 15.75 6.37
CA ARG A 121 0.73 15.64 5.96
C ARG A 121 1.14 14.18 5.85
N ASP A 122 2.16 13.94 5.04
CA ASP A 122 2.82 12.64 4.98
C ASP A 122 3.50 12.32 6.31
N SER A 123 3.60 11.03 6.62
CA SER A 123 4.32 10.57 7.80
C SER A 123 4.90 9.18 7.60
N THR A 124 6.09 8.94 8.15
CA THR A 124 6.71 7.63 8.19
C THR A 124 6.90 7.17 9.63
N ILE A 125 6.45 5.95 9.91
CA ILE A 125 6.59 5.27 11.20
C ILE A 125 7.42 4.01 10.99
N PHE A 126 8.34 3.73 11.92
CA PHE A 126 9.08 2.48 11.95
C PHE A 126 8.63 1.67 13.17
N THR A 127 8.29 0.41 12.96
CA THR A 127 7.85 -0.48 14.05
C THR A 127 8.67 -1.75 14.04
N LEU A 128 9.22 -2.10 15.20
CA LEU A 128 9.96 -3.34 15.39
C LEU A 128 9.07 -4.36 16.10
N HIS A 129 8.77 -5.43 15.39
CA HIS A 129 8.00 -6.57 15.87
C HIS A 129 8.96 -7.62 16.40
N ARG A 130 8.77 -8.08 17.63
CA ARG A 130 9.58 -9.15 18.26
C ARG A 130 8.64 -10.12 18.98
N GLY A 131 8.20 -11.17 18.29
CA GLY A 131 7.11 -12.01 18.76
C GLY A 131 5.86 -11.17 19.01
N ASN A 132 5.34 -11.16 20.24
CA ASN A 132 4.13 -10.40 20.61
C ASN A 132 4.40 -8.92 20.99
N ARG A 133 5.66 -8.47 20.92
CA ARG A 133 6.02 -7.10 21.31
C ARG A 133 6.17 -6.21 20.07
N LEU A 134 5.55 -5.03 20.13
CA LEU A 134 5.63 -3.97 19.14
C LEU A 134 6.30 -2.75 19.76
N ASP A 135 7.44 -2.32 19.20
CA ASP A 135 8.12 -1.10 19.60
C ASP A 135 8.13 -0.12 18.42
N THR A 136 7.48 1.04 18.54
CA THR A 136 7.70 2.14 17.61
C THR A 136 9.10 2.71 17.84
N ILE A 137 9.89 2.78 16.78
CA ILE A 137 11.28 3.22 16.84
C ILE A 137 11.52 4.44 15.93
N THR A 138 12.58 5.18 16.23
CA THR A 138 13.03 6.28 15.38
C THR A 138 13.73 5.75 14.12
N ARG A 139 13.76 6.56 13.05
CA ARG A 139 14.53 6.27 11.84
C ARG A 139 16.00 5.92 12.15
N LYS A 140 16.64 6.69 13.04
CA LYS A 140 18.03 6.42 13.47
C LYS A 140 18.20 5.03 14.09
N GLN A 141 17.23 4.56 14.86
CA GLN A 141 17.25 3.21 15.42
C GLN A 141 17.04 2.15 14.32
N ALA A 142 16.11 2.39 13.39
CA ALA A 142 15.92 1.51 12.23
C ALA A 142 17.20 1.41 11.38
N ASP A 143 17.84 2.53 11.05
CA ASP A 143 19.11 2.58 10.32
C ASP A 143 20.22 1.81 11.05
N SER A 144 20.29 1.94 12.37
CA SER A 144 21.25 1.20 13.20
C SER A 144 21.01 -0.31 13.16
N ILE A 145 19.74 -0.73 13.12
CA ILE A 145 19.35 -2.14 12.98
C ILE A 145 19.75 -2.65 11.60
N PHE A 146 19.49 -1.92 10.51
CA PHE A 146 19.89 -2.32 9.17
C PHE A 146 21.39 -2.55 9.06
N ILE A 147 22.20 -1.64 9.62
CA ILE A 147 23.67 -1.78 9.67
C ILE A 147 24.07 -3.01 10.49
N ALA A 148 23.54 -3.16 11.71
CA ALA A 148 23.90 -4.25 12.61
C ALA A 148 23.61 -5.63 12.01
N TYR A 149 22.53 -5.76 11.25
CA TYR A 149 22.13 -7.01 10.63
C TYR A 149 22.54 -7.14 9.18
N LYS A 150 23.27 -6.17 8.60
CA LYS A 150 23.70 -6.15 7.19
C LYS A 150 22.52 -6.32 6.22
N ILE A 151 21.43 -5.60 6.48
CA ILE A 151 20.28 -5.52 5.58
C ILE A 151 20.50 -4.30 4.70
N ASP A 152 20.34 -4.48 3.39
CA ASP A 152 20.43 -3.38 2.44
C ASP A 152 19.23 -2.46 2.61
N LYS A 153 19.53 -1.16 2.71
CA LYS A 153 18.55 -0.09 2.81
C LYS A 153 18.23 0.40 1.41
N ASP A 154 16.96 0.41 1.05
CA ASP A 154 16.47 0.78 -0.29
C ASP A 154 15.58 2.04 -0.29
N TYR A 155 15.68 2.83 0.79
CA TYR A 155 15.07 4.16 0.96
C TYR A 155 16.09 5.25 1.29
#